data_AF-A0A2G5T363-F1
#
_entry.id   AF-A0A2G5T363-F1
#
_cell.length_a   1.000
_cell.length_b   1.000
_cell.length_c   1.000
_cell.angle_alpha   90.00
_cell.angle_beta   90.00
_cell.angle_gamma   90.00
#
_symmetry.space_group_name_H-M   'P 1'
#
loop_
_entity.id
_entity.type
_entity.pdbx_description
1 polymer ?
#
loop_
_entity_poly.entity_id
_entity_poly.type
_entity_poly.pdbx_seq_one_letter_code
_entity_poly.pdbx_strand_id
1 'polypeptide(L)'
;MIDEMEPMESKELLMEYRPKIRDTIEGAVIVLDQMKEIGRGRRVFMDVENTYGFQGSINRNGRWEARPALIIILDPDTRQALLWRVHDMPEKMDQVEEKLRDLSKYRKITTWGKETSLKNDELRDNIENVQWERNKNEVSLKDAAKHVGLNLLKLETMSNWSCETLRRDQKRYAGLDCLAVMKIVEKYPPSRQQNRK
;
A
#
# COMPACT_ATOMS: atom_id res chain seq x y z
N MET A 1 -32.36 -2.35 17.87
CA MET A 1 -31.72 -1.05 17.58
C MET A 1 -30.27 -1.34 17.30
N ILE A 2 -29.93 -1.45 16.03
CA ILE A 2 -28.54 -1.49 15.58
C ILE A 2 -28.17 -0.02 15.49
N ASP A 3 -27.22 0.41 16.31
CA ASP A 3 -26.65 1.75 16.24
C ASP A 3 -26.22 2.00 14.79
N GLU A 4 -26.90 2.94 14.12
CA GLU A 4 -26.47 3.48 12.85
C GLU A 4 -25.21 4.28 13.13
N MET A 5 -24.07 3.59 13.21
CA MET A 5 -22.77 4.22 13.11
C MET A 5 -22.73 4.90 11.75
N GLU A 6 -22.93 6.23 11.73
CA GLU A 6 -22.68 7.04 10.54
C GLU A 6 -21.30 6.67 10.00
N PRO A 7 -21.18 6.37 8.69
CA PRO A 7 -19.90 6.01 8.11
C PRO A 7 -18.99 7.23 8.24
N MET A 8 -18.03 7.16 9.17
CA MET A 8 -16.91 8.08 9.25
C MET A 8 -16.32 8.20 7.85
N GLU A 9 -16.57 9.33 7.19
CA GLU A 9 -16.23 9.45 5.78
C GLU A 9 -14.72 9.22 5.66
N SER A 10 -14.30 8.32 4.78
CA SER A 10 -12.90 7.91 4.62
C SER A 10 -11.93 9.10 4.46
N LYS A 11 -12.47 10.26 4.05
CA LYS A 11 -11.82 11.57 4.01
C LYS A 11 -11.33 12.08 5.38
N GLU A 12 -12.11 11.93 6.45
CA GLU A 12 -11.74 12.36 7.80
C GLU A 12 -10.66 11.44 8.38
N LEU A 13 -10.82 10.13 8.21
CA LEU A 13 -9.81 9.15 8.59
C LEU A 13 -8.46 9.40 7.90
N LEU A 14 -8.46 9.76 6.62
CA LEU A 14 -7.20 10.08 5.95
C LEU A 14 -6.61 11.43 6.41
N MET A 15 -7.41 12.40 6.88
CA MET A 15 -6.86 13.63 7.46
C MET A 15 -6.08 13.37 8.76
N GLU A 16 -6.41 12.30 9.47
CA GLU A 16 -5.67 11.87 10.65
C GLU A 16 -4.26 11.37 10.30
N TYR A 17 -4.09 10.76 9.13
CA TYR A 17 -2.80 10.30 8.64
C TYR A 17 -2.14 11.43 7.86
N ARG A 18 -0.95 11.87 8.28
CA ARG A 18 -0.27 13.01 7.66
C ARG A 18 0.51 12.53 6.42
N PRO A 19 0.04 12.76 5.18
CA PRO A 19 0.76 12.29 3.99
C PRO A 19 2.11 13.01 3.88
N LYS A 20 3.17 12.22 3.64
CA LYS A 20 4.53 12.67 3.37
C LYS A 20 4.89 12.22 1.96
N ILE A 21 4.88 13.14 1.02
CA ILE A 21 5.28 12.85 -0.36
C ILE A 21 6.79 12.98 -0.46
N ARG A 22 7.42 11.97 -1.05
CA ARG A 22 8.87 11.91 -1.26
C ARG A 22 9.15 11.41 -2.66
N ASP A 23 10.09 12.08 -3.31
CA ASP A 23 10.58 11.87 -4.68
C ASP A 23 12.08 11.53 -4.68
N THR A 24 12.67 11.38 -3.49
CA THR A 24 14.09 11.05 -3.28
C THR A 24 14.21 9.90 -2.29
N ILE A 25 15.32 9.15 -2.39
CA ILE A 25 15.62 8.06 -1.46
C ILE A 25 15.85 8.64 -0.07
N GLU A 26 16.66 9.69 0.03
CA GLU A 26 17.05 10.33 1.28
C GLU A 26 15.82 10.85 2.02
N GLY A 27 14.90 11.50 1.30
CA GLY A 27 13.66 12.00 1.87
C GLY A 27 12.71 10.89 2.35
N ALA A 28 12.68 9.75 1.66
CA ALA A 28 11.91 8.58 2.06
C ALA A 28 12.54 7.88 3.27
N VAL A 29 13.86 7.70 3.30
CA VAL A 29 14.61 7.06 4.40
C VAL A 29 14.34 7.75 5.73
N ILE A 30 14.28 9.10 5.78
CA ILE A 30 13.93 9.83 7.01
C ILE A 30 12.58 9.36 7.58
N VAL A 31 11.60 9.10 6.72
CA VAL A 31 10.27 8.63 7.13
C VAL A 31 10.33 7.15 7.52
N LEU A 32 11.01 6.32 6.74
CA LEU A 32 11.16 4.89 7.02
C LEU A 32 11.88 4.63 8.34
N ASP A 33 12.92 5.39 8.66
CA ASP A 33 13.66 5.29 9.93
C ASP A 33 12.77 5.65 11.12
N GLN A 34 11.92 6.68 11.00
CA GLN A 34 10.93 7.00 12.02
C GLN A 34 9.94 5.84 12.23
N MET A 35 9.43 5.26 11.14
CA MET A 35 8.52 4.10 11.22
C MET A 35 9.22 2.90 11.87
N LYS A 36 10.49 2.64 11.52
CA LYS A 36 11.28 1.55 12.07
C LYS A 36 11.44 1.66 13.59
N GLU A 37 11.79 2.84 14.10
CA GLU A 37 12.10 3.04 15.52
C GLU A 37 10.83 3.04 16.40
N ILE A 38 9.74 3.68 15.95
CA ILE A 38 8.55 3.90 16.80
C ILE A 38 7.64 2.66 16.89
N GLY A 39 7.53 1.88 15.80
CA GLY A 39 6.53 0.83 15.68
C GLY A 39 7.10 -0.60 15.67
N ARG A 40 8.31 -0.82 16.19
CA ARG A 40 9.01 -2.12 16.07
C ARG A 40 8.11 -3.32 16.46
N GLY A 41 8.07 -4.33 15.59
CA GLY A 41 7.23 -5.52 15.75
C GLY A 41 5.76 -5.35 15.36
N ARG A 42 5.31 -4.13 15.00
CA ARG A 42 3.96 -3.85 14.51
C ARG A 42 3.92 -3.79 12.98
N ARG A 43 2.70 -3.78 12.44
CA ARG A 43 2.44 -3.77 10.99
C ARG A 43 2.54 -2.37 10.41
N VAL A 44 3.04 -2.31 9.19
CA VAL A 44 2.83 -1.18 8.27
C VAL A 44 2.05 -1.70 7.06
N PHE A 45 1.24 -0.85 6.46
CA PHE A 45 0.38 -1.22 5.34
C PHE A 45 0.93 -0.63 4.07
N MET A 46 1.09 -1.45 3.04
CA MET A 46 1.71 -1.06 1.80
C MET A 46 0.78 -1.33 0.62
N ASP A 47 0.90 -0.49 -0.39
CA ASP A 47 0.29 -0.67 -1.70
C ASP A 47 1.24 -0.12 -2.77
N VAL A 48 1.17 -0.65 -3.99
CA VAL A 48 2.00 -0.21 -5.11
C VAL A 48 1.12 0.17 -6.29
N GLU A 49 1.19 1.44 -6.66
CA GLU A 49 0.58 1.95 -7.87
C GLU A 49 1.60 1.90 -9.01
N ASN A 50 1.20 1.29 -10.12
CA ASN A 50 2.08 1.06 -11.26
C ASN A 50 1.89 2.13 -12.35
N THR A 51 2.88 2.24 -13.24
CA THR A 51 2.77 3.05 -14.45
C THR A 51 1.64 2.53 -15.35
N TYR A 52 0.81 3.45 -15.85
CA TYR A 52 -0.30 3.13 -16.76
C TYR A 52 0.10 3.37 -18.23
N GLY A 53 -0.56 2.69 -19.18
CA GLY A 53 -0.36 2.91 -20.63
C GLY A 53 1.02 2.45 -21.11
N PHE A 54 1.63 3.06 -22.14
CA PHE A 54 2.93 2.67 -22.72
C PHE A 54 4.17 3.05 -21.87
N GLN A 55 4.02 3.40 -20.59
CA GLN A 55 5.11 3.92 -19.73
C GLN A 55 5.81 2.88 -18.86
N GLY A 56 5.32 1.65 -18.80
CA GLY A 56 6.10 0.47 -18.42
C GLY A 56 7.06 0.03 -19.54
N SER A 57 7.67 -1.13 -19.38
CA SER A 57 8.67 -1.61 -20.35
C SER A 57 8.30 -2.94 -20.97
N ILE A 58 8.79 -3.17 -22.17
CA ILE A 58 8.83 -4.52 -22.74
C ILE A 58 9.99 -5.27 -22.08
N ASN A 59 9.69 -6.38 -21.42
CA ASN A 59 10.70 -7.26 -20.84
C ASN A 59 11.44 -8.05 -21.94
N ARG A 60 12.48 -8.79 -21.56
CA ARG A 60 13.31 -9.59 -22.49
C ARG A 60 12.51 -10.59 -23.35
N ASN A 61 11.29 -10.94 -22.95
CA ASN A 61 10.42 -11.87 -23.64
C ASN A 61 9.37 -11.19 -24.53
N GLY A 62 9.52 -9.88 -24.80
CA GLY A 62 8.58 -9.13 -25.63
C GLY A 62 7.26 -8.80 -24.94
N ARG A 63 7.14 -9.04 -23.62
CA ARG A 63 5.90 -8.80 -22.86
C ARG A 63 5.95 -7.49 -22.10
N TRP A 64 4.80 -6.85 -21.99
CA TRP A 64 4.63 -5.64 -21.21
C TRP A 64 4.81 -5.93 -19.71
N GLU A 65 5.62 -5.10 -19.04
CA GLU A 65 5.93 -5.18 -17.62
C GLU A 65 5.59 -3.84 -16.96
N ALA A 66 4.61 -3.90 -16.04
CA ALA A 66 4.23 -2.77 -15.21
C ALA A 66 5.40 -2.40 -14.30
N ARG A 67 5.71 -1.11 -14.20
CA ARG A 67 6.76 -0.61 -13.30
C ARG A 67 6.12 0.12 -12.12
N PRO A 68 6.64 -0.04 -10.90
CA PRO A 68 6.21 0.78 -9.77
C PRO A 68 6.33 2.26 -10.12
N ALA A 69 5.27 3.03 -9.91
CA ALA A 69 5.27 4.49 -10.07
C ALA A 69 5.22 5.20 -8.72
N LEU A 70 4.46 4.64 -7.78
CA LEU A 70 4.26 5.15 -6.44
C LEU A 70 4.17 3.97 -5.47
N ILE A 71 4.97 4.02 -4.42
CA ILE A 71 4.89 3.09 -3.29
C ILE A 71 4.26 3.84 -2.13
N ILE A 72 3.19 3.28 -1.57
CA ILE A 72 2.47 3.84 -0.45
C ILE A 72 2.83 3.02 0.79
N ILE A 73 3.18 3.68 1.89
CA ILE A 73 3.35 3.03 3.20
C ILE A 73 2.60 3.82 4.25
N LEU A 74 1.58 3.21 4.84
CA LEU A 74 0.83 3.75 5.96
C LEU A 74 1.30 3.09 7.25
N ASP A 75 1.72 3.92 8.20
CA ASP A 75 2.13 3.48 9.52
C ASP A 75 1.13 3.98 10.58
N PRO A 76 0.39 3.06 11.23
CA PRO A 76 -0.53 3.39 12.32
C PRO A 76 0.17 4.08 13.50
N ASP A 77 1.41 3.66 13.82
CA ASP A 77 2.09 4.09 15.04
C ASP A 77 2.58 5.54 14.95
N THR A 78 3.09 5.94 13.78
CA THR A 78 3.52 7.32 13.52
C THR A 78 2.41 8.21 12.97
N ARG A 79 1.25 7.64 12.61
CA ARG A 79 0.15 8.30 11.86
C ARG A 79 0.65 9.00 10.60
N GLN A 80 1.61 8.39 9.92
CA GLN A 80 2.18 8.90 8.67
C GLN A 80 1.76 7.99 7.51
N ALA A 81 1.55 8.61 6.35
CA ALA A 81 1.44 7.90 5.07
C ALA A 81 2.56 8.40 4.16
N LEU A 82 3.56 7.57 3.90
CA LEU A 82 4.59 7.84 2.90
C LEU A 82 4.01 7.60 1.51
N LEU A 83 4.09 8.61 0.65
CA LEU A 83 3.77 8.51 -0.77
C LEU A 83 5.11 8.65 -1.52
N TRP A 84 5.77 7.53 -1.77
CA TRP A 84 7.10 7.50 -2.37
C TRP A 84 7.03 7.36 -3.89
N ARG A 85 7.26 8.48 -4.60
CA ARG A 85 7.28 8.54 -6.05
C ARG A 85 8.58 7.96 -6.57
N VAL A 86 8.49 6.76 -7.14
CA VAL A 86 9.67 5.99 -7.59
C VAL A 86 9.83 6.00 -9.11
N HIS A 87 8.83 6.47 -9.86
CA HIS A 87 8.91 6.59 -11.32
C HIS A 87 10.00 7.55 -11.81
N ASP A 88 10.38 8.54 -11.00
CA ASP A 88 11.43 9.51 -11.31
C ASP A 88 12.85 8.97 -11.07
N MET A 89 12.97 7.74 -10.51
CA MET A 89 14.25 7.08 -10.22
C MET A 89 14.27 5.60 -10.61
N PRO A 90 13.89 5.23 -11.85
CA PRO A 90 13.77 3.83 -12.27
C PRO A 90 15.08 3.04 -12.14
N GLU A 91 16.23 3.71 -12.27
CA GLU A 91 17.56 3.13 -12.10
C GLU A 91 17.92 2.83 -10.64
N LYS A 92 17.17 3.36 -9.68
CA LYS A 92 17.41 3.16 -8.24
C LYS A 92 16.42 2.20 -7.59
N MET A 93 15.62 1.48 -8.37
CA MET A 93 14.64 0.52 -7.84
C MET A 93 15.27 -0.54 -6.94
N ASP A 94 16.49 -0.99 -7.23
CA ASP A 94 17.22 -1.92 -6.36
C ASP A 94 17.46 -1.32 -4.96
N GLN A 95 17.78 -0.02 -4.88
CA GLN A 95 17.95 0.69 -3.61
C GLN A 95 16.61 0.91 -2.90
N VAL A 96 15.53 1.21 -3.65
CA VAL A 96 14.18 1.33 -3.10
C VAL A 96 13.77 0.02 -2.42
N GLU A 97 13.92 -1.11 -3.12
CA GLU A 97 13.61 -2.44 -2.61
C GLU A 97 14.53 -2.82 -1.43
N GLU A 98 15.79 -2.40 -1.45
CA GLU A 98 16.70 -2.55 -0.32
C GLU A 98 16.16 -1.87 0.95
N LYS A 99 15.65 -0.63 0.84
CA LYS A 99 15.09 0.11 1.98
C LYS A 99 13.78 -0.49 2.48
N LEU A 100 12.95 -1.01 1.59
CA LEU A 100 11.74 -1.74 1.97
C LEU A 100 12.09 -3.05 2.69
N ARG A 101 13.11 -3.77 2.22
CA ARG A 101 13.60 -4.98 2.88
C ARG A 101 14.18 -4.66 4.25
N ASP A 102 14.91 -3.56 4.37
CA ASP A 102 15.41 -3.13 5.67
C ASP A 102 14.27 -2.81 6.64
N LEU A 103 13.20 -2.14 6.18
CA LEU A 103 11.99 -1.94 6.98
C LEU A 103 11.33 -3.27 7.38
N SER A 104 11.25 -4.24 6.47
CA SER A 104 10.59 -5.54 6.70
C SER A 104 11.28 -6.39 7.78
N LYS A 105 12.54 -6.10 8.10
CA LYS A 105 13.27 -6.72 9.24
C LYS A 105 12.74 -6.26 10.60
N TYR A 106 12.07 -5.10 10.67
CA TYR A 106 11.60 -4.50 11.94
C TYR A 106 10.08 -4.37 12.02
N ARG A 107 9.42 -4.20 10.87
CA ARG A 107 7.98 -4.05 10.74
C ARG A 107 7.44 -5.17 9.87
N LYS A 108 6.23 -5.65 10.19
CA LYS A 108 5.53 -6.59 9.29
C LYS A 108 4.86 -5.79 8.18
N ILE A 109 5.45 -5.78 6.98
CA ILE A 109 4.83 -5.13 5.82
C ILE A 109 3.62 -5.98 5.40
N THR A 110 2.46 -5.36 5.28
CA THR A 110 1.19 -6.02 4.99
C THR A 110 0.51 -5.38 3.78
N THR A 111 0.09 -6.20 2.81
CA THR A 111 -0.53 -5.77 1.54
C THR A 111 -1.86 -6.47 1.30
N TRP A 112 -2.70 -5.92 0.42
CA TRP A 112 -3.89 -6.59 -0.09
C TRP A 112 -3.66 -7.06 -1.53
N GLY A 113 -3.12 -8.26 -1.66
CA GLY A 113 -2.65 -8.80 -2.93
C GLY A 113 -1.14 -8.93 -2.95
N LYS A 114 -0.65 -9.64 -3.97
CA LYS A 114 0.79 -9.84 -4.19
C LYS A 114 1.36 -8.68 -5.00
N GLU A 115 2.42 -8.07 -4.49
CA GLU A 115 3.16 -7.01 -5.19
C GLU A 115 4.14 -7.60 -6.19
N THR A 116 3.62 -7.97 -7.37
CA THR A 116 4.42 -8.66 -8.42
C THR A 116 5.35 -7.73 -9.21
N SER A 117 5.21 -6.41 -9.05
CA SER A 117 6.07 -5.41 -9.69
C SER A 117 7.38 -5.17 -8.93
N LEU A 118 7.51 -5.68 -7.70
CA LEU A 118 8.76 -5.72 -6.93
C LEU A 118 9.57 -6.96 -7.32
N LYS A 119 10.88 -6.82 -7.53
CA LYS A 119 11.71 -7.89 -8.11
C LYS A 119 12.54 -8.66 -7.08
N ASN A 120 12.79 -8.08 -5.91
CA ASN A 120 13.56 -8.69 -4.84
C ASN A 120 12.75 -9.79 -4.13
N ASP A 121 13.15 -11.04 -4.31
CA ASP A 121 12.49 -12.20 -3.73
C ASP A 121 12.54 -12.21 -2.20
N GLU A 122 13.66 -11.81 -1.59
CA GLU A 122 13.81 -11.75 -0.13
C GLU A 122 12.83 -10.72 0.48
N LEU A 123 12.64 -9.57 -0.16
CA LEU A 123 11.61 -8.60 0.23
C LEU A 123 10.21 -9.21 0.10
N ARG A 124 9.91 -9.81 -1.06
CA ARG A 124 8.59 -10.38 -1.34
C ARG A 124 8.19 -11.48 -0.36
N ASP A 125 9.15 -12.32 0.05
CA ASP A 125 8.91 -13.37 1.04
C ASP A 125 8.60 -12.83 2.45
N ASN A 126 9.04 -11.61 2.75
CA ASN A 126 8.79 -10.97 4.04
C ASN A 126 7.48 -10.17 4.09
N ILE A 127 6.88 -9.85 2.93
CA ILE A 127 5.59 -9.17 2.83
C ILE A 127 4.43 -10.13 3.14
N GLU A 128 3.54 -9.73 4.05
CA GLU A 128 2.32 -10.48 4.39
C GLU A 128 1.16 -10.06 3.48
N ASN A 129 0.81 -10.92 2.52
CA ASN A 129 -0.46 -10.77 1.80
C ASN A 129 -1.62 -11.23 2.68
N VAL A 130 -2.53 -10.31 3.01
CA VAL A 130 -3.73 -10.58 3.83
C VAL A 130 -5.03 -10.65 3.04
N GLN A 131 -4.93 -10.69 1.71
CA GLN A 131 -6.08 -10.79 0.83
C GLN A 131 -6.88 -12.06 1.12
N TRP A 132 -8.20 -11.89 1.23
CA TRP A 132 -9.10 -13.01 1.48
C TRP A 132 -9.30 -13.85 0.23
N GLU A 133 -9.50 -15.14 0.44
CA GLU A 133 -9.95 -16.07 -0.58
C GLU A 133 -11.37 -16.54 -0.28
N ARG A 134 -12.23 -16.55 -1.30
CA ARG A 134 -13.57 -17.13 -1.25
C ARG A 134 -13.77 -18.02 -2.46
N ASN A 135 -14.03 -19.31 -2.24
CA ASN A 135 -14.20 -20.31 -3.30
C ASN A 135 -13.01 -20.34 -4.29
N LYS A 136 -11.77 -20.27 -3.78
CA LYS A 136 -10.52 -20.16 -4.56
C LYS A 136 -10.38 -18.88 -5.41
N ASN A 137 -11.27 -17.90 -5.22
CA ASN A 137 -11.17 -16.59 -5.86
C ASN A 137 -10.69 -15.55 -4.85
N GLU A 138 -9.77 -14.71 -5.27
CA GLU A 138 -9.29 -13.58 -4.49
C GLU A 138 -10.41 -12.52 -4.34
N VAL A 139 -10.65 -12.08 -3.11
CA VAL A 139 -11.62 -11.02 -2.81
C VAL A 139 -10.97 -9.66 -3.07
N SER A 140 -11.69 -8.78 -3.77
CA SER A 140 -11.21 -7.42 -4.02
C SER A 140 -11.16 -6.60 -2.73
N LEU A 141 -10.20 -5.67 -2.63
CA LEU A 141 -10.09 -4.77 -1.47
C LEU A 141 -11.40 -3.99 -1.25
N LYS A 142 -12.02 -3.55 -2.35
CA LYS A 142 -13.33 -2.86 -2.32
C LYS A 142 -14.42 -3.69 -1.65
N ASP A 143 -14.50 -4.99 -1.94
CA ASP A 143 -15.52 -5.84 -1.35
C ASP A 143 -15.21 -6.18 0.11
N ALA A 144 -13.94 -6.41 0.44
CA ALA A 144 -13.52 -6.62 1.82
C ALA A 144 -13.75 -5.37 2.69
N ALA A 145 -13.50 -4.17 2.15
CA ALA A 145 -13.70 -2.90 2.82
C ALA A 145 -15.16 -2.69 3.28
N LYS A 146 -16.14 -3.19 2.53
CA LYS A 146 -17.56 -3.13 2.92
C LYS A 146 -17.82 -3.84 4.26
N HIS A 147 -17.09 -4.92 4.56
CA HIS A 147 -17.23 -5.66 5.82
C HIS A 147 -16.71 -4.89 7.05
N VAL A 148 -15.93 -3.84 6.83
CA VAL A 148 -15.48 -2.90 7.87
C VAL A 148 -16.18 -1.56 7.82
N GLY A 149 -17.26 -1.44 7.03
CA GLY A 149 -18.04 -0.19 6.92
C GLY A 149 -17.40 0.88 6.04
N LEU A 150 -16.38 0.52 5.24
CA LEU A 150 -15.72 1.44 4.30
C LEU A 150 -16.26 1.24 2.88
N ASN A 151 -16.61 2.34 2.22
CA ASN A 151 -17.02 2.32 0.81
C ASN A 151 -15.91 2.92 -0.07
N LEU A 152 -15.12 2.06 -0.70
CA LEU A 152 -14.02 2.48 -1.59
C LEU A 152 -14.54 2.78 -2.99
N LEU A 153 -14.32 4.02 -3.44
CA LEU A 153 -14.60 4.46 -4.80
C LEU A 153 -13.34 4.25 -5.66
N LYS A 154 -13.43 3.42 -6.70
CA LYS A 154 -12.34 3.12 -7.66
C LYS A 154 -12.15 4.21 -8.72
N LEU A 155 -12.14 5.47 -8.31
CA LEU A 155 -12.10 6.59 -9.26
C LEU A 155 -10.69 6.85 -9.81
N GLU A 156 -9.64 6.45 -9.09
CA GLU A 156 -8.24 6.71 -9.46
C GLU A 156 -7.43 5.44 -9.79
N THR A 157 -8.05 4.26 -9.79
CA THR A 157 -7.37 2.97 -10.05
C THR A 157 -6.64 2.93 -11.41
N MET A 158 -7.03 3.79 -12.35
CA MET A 158 -6.48 3.87 -13.71
C MET A 158 -5.81 5.22 -13.99
N SER A 159 -5.46 5.96 -12.93
CA SER A 159 -4.87 7.28 -13.06
C SER A 159 -3.42 7.25 -13.49
N ASN A 160 -2.96 8.35 -14.09
CA ASN A 160 -1.55 8.53 -14.37
C ASN A 160 -0.77 8.81 -13.07
N TRP A 161 -0.18 7.77 -12.49
CA TRP A 161 0.66 7.85 -11.29
C TRP A 161 2.09 8.35 -11.54
N SER A 162 2.50 8.48 -12.81
CA SER A 162 3.78 9.08 -13.22
C SER A 162 3.67 10.59 -13.54
N CYS A 163 2.52 11.20 -13.26
CA CYS A 163 2.32 12.62 -13.53
C CYS A 163 3.23 13.50 -12.66
N GLU A 164 3.72 14.61 -13.20
CA GLU A 164 4.66 15.52 -12.54
C GLU A 164 4.19 15.97 -11.16
N THR A 165 2.88 16.17 -10.96
CA THR A 165 2.31 16.51 -9.66
C THR A 165 1.06 15.68 -9.39
N LEU A 166 1.10 14.86 -8.34
CA LEU A 166 -0.08 14.16 -7.86
C LEU A 166 -1.17 15.16 -7.42
N ARG A 167 -2.38 14.96 -7.92
CA ARG A 167 -3.56 15.72 -7.52
C ARG A 167 -4.02 15.33 -6.11
N ARG A 168 -4.94 16.12 -5.54
CA ARG A 168 -5.43 15.93 -4.15
C ARG A 168 -6.24 14.64 -3.99
N ASP A 169 -7.06 14.30 -4.97
CA ASP A 169 -7.80 13.04 -5.12
C ASP A 169 -6.86 11.84 -5.23
N GLN A 170 -5.82 11.88 -6.07
CA GLN A 170 -4.81 10.82 -6.20
C GLN A 170 -4.09 10.54 -4.88
N LYS A 171 -3.60 11.60 -4.21
CA LYS A 171 -2.95 11.47 -2.89
C LYS A 171 -3.88 10.84 -1.86
N ARG A 172 -5.18 11.16 -1.94
CA ARG A 172 -6.17 10.61 -1.03
C ARG A 172 -6.43 9.14 -1.32
N TYR A 173 -6.70 8.82 -2.57
CA TYR A 173 -6.96 7.45 -3.02
C TYR A 173 -5.82 6.52 -2.61
N ALA A 174 -4.57 6.91 -2.90
CA ALA A 174 -3.37 6.14 -2.57
C ALA A 174 -3.31 5.76 -1.08
N GLY A 175 -3.58 6.70 -0.17
CA GLY A 175 -3.60 6.39 1.26
C GLY A 175 -4.85 5.65 1.74
N LEU A 176 -5.98 5.75 1.03
CA LEU A 176 -7.23 5.08 1.37
C LEU A 176 -7.15 3.57 1.20
N ASP A 177 -6.42 3.09 0.19
CA ASP A 177 -6.27 1.65 -0.03
C ASP A 177 -5.51 1.02 1.14
N CYS A 178 -4.35 1.57 1.55
CA CYS A 178 -3.65 1.10 2.76
C CYS A 178 -4.48 1.22 4.05
N LEU A 179 -5.24 2.30 4.21
CA LEU A 179 -6.12 2.49 5.37
C LEU A 179 -7.21 1.41 5.43
N ALA A 180 -7.78 1.04 4.28
CA ALA A 180 -8.77 -0.02 4.20
C ALA A 180 -8.16 -1.37 4.61
N VAL A 181 -6.95 -1.69 4.15
CA VAL A 181 -6.22 -2.90 4.59
C VAL A 181 -6.04 -2.90 6.10
N MET A 182 -5.62 -1.77 6.68
CA MET A 182 -5.47 -1.62 8.12
C MET A 182 -6.77 -1.92 8.87
N LYS A 183 -7.89 -1.29 8.47
CA LYS A 183 -9.19 -1.51 9.12
C LYS A 183 -9.67 -2.96 8.99
N ILE A 184 -9.40 -3.60 7.87
CA ILE A 184 -9.70 -5.03 7.67
C ILE A 184 -8.87 -5.88 8.63
N VAL A 185 -7.57 -5.63 8.75
CA VAL A 185 -6.68 -6.40 9.64
C VAL A 185 -6.99 -6.17 11.12
N GLU A 186 -7.36 -4.94 11.52
CA GLU A 186 -7.79 -4.62 12.88
C GLU A 186 -9.04 -5.43 13.26
N LYS A 187 -10.04 -5.51 12.38
CA LYS A 187 -11.30 -6.23 12.64
C LYS A 187 -11.17 -7.75 12.45
N TYR A 188 -10.37 -8.18 11.48
CA TYR A 188 -10.18 -9.57 11.09
C TYR A 188 -8.69 -9.94 10.99
N PRO A 189 -7.98 -10.06 12.12
CA PRO A 189 -6.55 -10.38 12.13
C PRO A 189 -6.24 -11.68 11.35
N PRO A 190 -5.11 -11.76 10.64
CA PRO A 190 -4.75 -12.93 9.83
C PRO A 190 -4.75 -14.26 10.62
N SER A 191 -4.36 -14.23 11.90
CA SER A 191 -4.41 -15.39 12.79
C SER A 191 -5.81 -15.94 13.06
N ARG A 192 -6.87 -15.13 12.86
CA ARG A 192 -8.28 -15.55 13.01
C ARG A 192 -8.92 -16.04 11.71
N GLN A 193 -8.30 -15.80 10.56
CA GLN A 193 -8.84 -16.21 9.26
C GLN A 193 -8.58 -17.69 8.94
N GLN A 194 -7.52 -18.28 9.50
CA GLN A 194 -7.20 -19.71 9.31
C GLN A 194 -8.25 -20.67 9.91
N ASN A 195 -9.07 -20.20 10.85
CA ASN A 195 -10.08 -21.00 11.55
C ASN A 195 -11.48 -20.92 10.91
N ARG A 196 -11.63 -20.34 9.71
CA ARG A 196 -12.91 -20.20 8.99
C ARG A 196 -12.94 -20.92 7.63
N LYS A 197 -11.99 -21.83 7.39
CA LYS A 197 -12.04 -22.74 6.23
C LYS A 197 -13.09 -23.82 6.41
#